data_AF-A0A060WME5-F1
#
_entry.id   AF-A0A060WME5-F1
#
_cell.length_a   1.000
_cell.length_b   1.000
_cell.length_c   1.000
_cell.angle_alpha   90.00
_cell.angle_beta   90.00
_cell.angle_gamma   90.00
#
_symmetry.space_group_name_H-M   'P 1'
#
loop_
_entity.id
_entity.type
_entity.pdbx_description
1 polymer ?
#
loop_
_entity_poly.entity_id
_entity_poly.type
_entity_poly.pdbx_seq_one_letter_code
_entity_poly.pdbx_strand_id
1 'polypeptide(L)'
;MFVFSDEQSSQPKLEVFQELLSKHPSVFYPSRTPKSLLVHWQLLKQYYLLEDQSVQPFPKGDQVLNFSDAEQLVDDAKLKESRDEVLEHELMISDRHQKKEIRQLEQELPRWQVLVDSITGMNSPDFDNQTLAALRGRMVRYLMRSREITLGRATKDKQIDVDLSLEGPAWKISRKQGIIKLKNNGDFFIANEGRRPIYIDGRPVLSGNKWKLNNNSVVEIAGLRFVFLINQELISLIKAEAAKMNQQ
;
A
#
# COMPACT_ATOMS: atom_id res chain seq x y z
N MET A 1 -26.04 -36.12 -7.91
CA MET A 1 -27.22 -35.30 -8.20
C MET A 1 -28.39 -36.26 -8.28
N PHE A 2 -29.32 -36.20 -7.32
CA PHE A 2 -30.46 -37.11 -7.28
C PHE A 2 -31.61 -36.43 -8.01
N VAL A 3 -31.96 -36.96 -9.18
CA VAL A 3 -33.08 -36.50 -10.00
C VAL A 3 -34.35 -37.08 -9.40
N PHE A 4 -35.26 -36.21 -8.96
CA PHE A 4 -36.62 -36.61 -8.59
C PHE A 4 -37.47 -36.57 -9.86
N SER A 5 -37.87 -37.74 -10.37
CA SER A 5 -38.73 -37.83 -11.56
C SER A 5 -40.21 -37.82 -11.18
N ASP A 6 -40.89 -36.78 -11.69
CA ASP A 6 -42.30 -36.65 -12.09
C ASP A 6 -43.42 -37.12 -11.17
N GLU A 7 -44.14 -36.17 -10.57
CA GLU A 7 -45.43 -35.65 -11.06
C GLU A 7 -46.02 -34.66 -10.02
N GLN A 8 -46.43 -33.48 -10.50
CA GLN A 8 -47.14 -32.41 -9.76
C GLN A 8 -46.34 -31.61 -8.72
N SER A 9 -46.36 -30.29 -8.89
CA SER A 9 -45.92 -29.21 -7.99
C SER A 9 -46.49 -29.34 -6.55
N SER A 10 -45.98 -30.30 -5.80
CA SER A 10 -46.41 -30.60 -4.44
C SER A 10 -45.16 -30.68 -3.58
N GLN A 11 -45.13 -29.92 -2.49
CA GLN A 11 -44.02 -30.02 -1.53
C GLN A 11 -43.82 -31.49 -1.12
N PRO A 12 -42.61 -32.04 -1.19
CA PRO A 12 -42.36 -33.43 -0.82
C PRO A 12 -42.72 -33.62 0.65
N LYS A 13 -43.51 -34.65 0.94
CA LYS A 13 -43.90 -34.97 2.31
C LYS A 13 -42.73 -35.56 3.09
N LEU A 14 -42.81 -35.51 4.41
CA LEU A 14 -41.72 -35.95 5.29
C LEU A 14 -41.36 -37.43 5.10
N GLU A 15 -42.34 -38.25 4.73
CA GLU A 15 -42.18 -39.69 4.48
C GLU A 15 -41.19 -39.98 3.36
N VAL A 16 -41.12 -39.12 2.34
CA VAL A 16 -40.18 -39.24 1.21
C VAL A 16 -38.73 -39.19 1.71
N PHE A 17 -38.43 -38.28 2.64
CA PHE A 17 -37.08 -38.14 3.20
C PHE A 17 -36.73 -39.28 4.16
N GLN A 18 -37.73 -39.88 4.81
CA GLN A 18 -37.54 -41.07 5.64
C GLN A 18 -37.20 -42.29 4.78
N GLU A 19 -37.92 -42.48 3.68
CA GLU A 19 -37.63 -43.54 2.71
C GLU A 19 -36.24 -43.34 2.08
N LEU A 20 -35.89 -42.10 1.73
CA LEU A 20 -34.58 -41.76 1.16
C LEU A 20 -33.41 -42.13 2.08
N LEU A 21 -33.53 -41.83 3.38
CA LEU A 21 -32.52 -42.20 4.38
C LEU A 21 -32.41 -43.72 4.54
N SER A 22 -33.54 -44.43 4.52
CA SER A 22 -33.56 -45.88 4.64
C SER A 22 -32.95 -46.61 3.45
N LYS A 23 -33.14 -46.08 2.23
CA LYS A 23 -32.63 -46.66 0.98
C LYS A 23 -31.13 -46.39 0.77
N HIS A 24 -30.60 -45.30 1.33
CA HIS A 24 -29.22 -44.88 1.10
C HIS A 24 -28.45 -44.56 2.40
N PRO A 25 -28.34 -45.50 3.35
CA PRO A 25 -27.70 -45.25 4.64
C PRO A 25 -26.20 -44.93 4.56
N SER A 26 -25.51 -45.33 3.49
CA SER A 26 -24.09 -45.04 3.28
C SER A 26 -23.81 -43.66 2.67
N VAL A 27 -24.82 -43.00 2.11
CA VAL A 27 -24.69 -41.69 1.44
C VAL A 27 -24.89 -40.56 2.42
N PHE A 28 -25.80 -40.74 3.39
CA PHE A 28 -26.11 -39.71 4.38
C PHE A 28 -25.32 -39.93 5.67
N TYR A 29 -24.98 -38.84 6.34
CA TYR A 29 -24.33 -38.90 7.65
C TYR A 29 -25.25 -39.57 8.69
N PRO A 30 -24.74 -40.42 9.60
CA PRO A 30 -25.56 -41.23 10.51
C PRO A 30 -26.54 -40.45 11.42
N SER A 31 -26.24 -39.18 11.73
CA SER A 31 -27.15 -38.33 12.53
C SER A 31 -28.19 -37.55 11.70
N ARG A 32 -28.24 -37.75 10.37
CA ARG A 32 -29.18 -37.03 9.51
C ARG A 32 -30.60 -37.52 9.73
N THR A 33 -31.52 -36.60 9.95
CA THR A 33 -32.95 -36.89 10.17
C THR A 33 -33.80 -36.49 8.96
N PRO A 34 -34.98 -37.11 8.75
CA PRO A 34 -35.89 -36.71 7.67
C PRO A 34 -36.24 -35.22 7.70
N LYS A 35 -36.48 -34.67 8.90
CA LYS A 35 -36.76 -33.23 9.12
C LYS A 35 -35.60 -32.35 8.65
N SER A 36 -34.37 -32.75 8.96
CA SER A 36 -33.20 -31.99 8.55
C SER A 36 -33.00 -31.99 7.03
N LEU A 37 -33.36 -33.08 6.34
CA LEU A 37 -33.30 -33.12 4.87
C LEU A 37 -34.39 -32.27 4.23
N LEU A 38 -35.62 -32.28 4.79
CA LEU A 38 -36.70 -31.41 4.34
C LEU A 38 -36.33 -29.93 4.45
N VAL A 39 -35.75 -29.50 5.59
CA VAL A 39 -35.28 -28.12 5.78
C VAL A 39 -34.19 -27.77 4.76
N HIS A 40 -33.25 -28.68 4.52
CA HIS A 40 -32.20 -28.44 3.54
C HIS A 40 -32.74 -28.32 2.11
N TRP A 41 -33.70 -29.17 1.75
CA TRP A 41 -34.38 -29.10 0.46
C TRP A 41 -35.16 -27.78 0.30
N GLN A 42 -35.87 -27.32 1.33
CA GLN A 42 -36.54 -26.02 1.33
C GLN A 42 -35.56 -24.86 1.13
N LEU A 43 -34.37 -24.95 1.73
CA LEU A 43 -33.32 -23.95 1.57
C LEU A 43 -32.80 -23.93 0.13
N LEU A 44 -32.52 -25.10 -0.46
CA LEU A 44 -32.15 -25.20 -1.88
C LEU A 44 -33.25 -24.62 -2.79
N LYS A 45 -34.52 -24.87 -2.46
CA LYS A 45 -35.67 -24.27 -3.14
C LYS A 45 -35.70 -22.74 -3.01
N GLN A 46 -35.43 -22.19 -1.84
CA GLN A 46 -35.41 -20.73 -1.65
C GLN A 46 -34.34 -20.05 -2.51
N TYR A 47 -33.19 -20.72 -2.72
CA TYR A 47 -32.06 -20.17 -3.47
C TYR A 47 -32.04 -20.54 -4.96
N TYR A 48 -33.11 -21.13 -5.51
CA TYR A 48 -33.18 -21.55 -6.91
C TYR A 48 -32.07 -22.54 -7.31
N LEU A 49 -31.70 -23.44 -6.40
CA LEU A 49 -30.59 -24.40 -6.58
C LEU A 49 -31.06 -25.81 -6.97
N LEU A 50 -32.37 -26.04 -7.08
CA LEU A 50 -32.90 -27.32 -7.55
C LEU A 50 -33.04 -27.32 -9.07
N GLU A 51 -32.78 -28.47 -9.71
CA GLU A 51 -32.78 -28.60 -11.18
C GLU A 51 -34.16 -28.35 -11.82
N ASP A 52 -35.23 -28.60 -11.06
CA ASP A 52 -36.62 -28.35 -11.44
C ASP A 52 -37.02 -26.87 -11.29
N GLN A 53 -36.16 -26.03 -10.72
CA GLN A 53 -36.38 -24.59 -10.63
C GLN A 53 -35.87 -23.91 -11.89
N SER A 54 -36.67 -23.94 -12.96
CA SER A 54 -36.43 -23.05 -14.08
C SER A 54 -36.57 -21.60 -13.60
N VAL A 55 -35.50 -20.80 -13.69
CA VAL A 55 -35.59 -19.34 -13.60
C VAL A 55 -36.58 -18.91 -14.66
N GLN A 56 -37.69 -18.29 -14.26
CA GLN A 56 -38.62 -17.68 -15.21
C GLN A 56 -37.79 -16.80 -16.16
N PRO A 57 -37.84 -17.01 -17.49
CA PRO A 57 -37.19 -16.11 -18.42
C PRO A 57 -37.70 -14.70 -18.08
N PHE A 58 -36.78 -13.76 -17.86
CA PHE A 58 -37.14 -12.36 -17.67
C PHE A 58 -38.17 -11.98 -18.75
N PRO A 59 -39.31 -11.37 -18.38
CA PRO A 59 -40.24 -10.85 -19.37
C PRO A 59 -39.45 -9.92 -20.30
N LYS A 60 -39.39 -10.25 -21.60
CA LYS A 60 -38.81 -9.38 -22.63
C LYS A 60 -39.74 -8.20 -22.90
N GLY A 61 -39.98 -7.38 -21.88
CA GLY A 61 -40.85 -6.21 -21.92
C GLY A 61 -40.23 -5.06 -21.11
N ASP A 62 -40.42 -3.85 -21.61
CA ASP A 62 -39.80 -2.54 -21.31
C ASP A 62 -39.87 -2.03 -19.85
N GLN A 63 -40.02 -2.88 -18.84
CA GLN A 63 -40.07 -2.48 -17.43
C GLN A 63 -39.16 -3.32 -16.54
N VAL A 64 -37.92 -3.50 -16.98
CA VAL A 64 -36.85 -3.70 -16.00
C VAL A 64 -36.51 -2.30 -15.52
N LEU A 65 -36.95 -1.94 -14.31
CA LEU A 65 -36.49 -0.72 -13.62
C LEU A 65 -34.97 -0.73 -13.68
N ASN A 66 -34.42 0.11 -14.56
CA ASN A 66 -32.99 0.22 -14.68
C ASN A 66 -32.48 1.00 -13.44
N PHE A 67 -31.18 0.91 -13.15
CA PHE A 67 -30.61 1.59 -11.98
C PHE A 67 -30.88 3.10 -11.97
N SER A 68 -30.97 3.75 -13.14
CA SER A 68 -31.31 5.17 -13.29
C SER A 68 -32.78 5.46 -12.98
N ASP A 69 -33.71 4.58 -13.39
CA ASP A 69 -35.14 4.74 -13.09
C ASP A 69 -35.40 4.55 -11.59
N ALA A 70 -34.70 3.60 -10.98
CA ALA A 70 -34.76 3.35 -9.53
C ALA A 70 -34.19 4.54 -8.75
N GLU A 71 -33.06 5.10 -9.16
CA GLU A 71 -32.45 6.29 -8.55
C GLU A 71 -33.38 7.52 -8.66
N GLN A 72 -34.07 7.69 -9.77
CA GLN A 72 -35.00 8.81 -9.97
C GLN A 72 -36.28 8.70 -9.12
N LEU A 73 -36.61 7.50 -8.63
CA LEU A 73 -37.72 7.25 -7.70
C LEU A 73 -37.31 7.43 -6.23
N VAL A 74 -36.02 7.55 -5.95
CA VAL A 74 -35.51 7.84 -4.60
C VAL A 74 -35.74 9.32 -4.30
N ASP A 75 -36.54 9.58 -3.26
CA ASP A 75 -36.80 10.91 -2.75
C ASP A 75 -35.76 11.24 -1.67
N ASP A 76 -34.74 12.03 -2.02
CA ASP A 76 -33.67 12.47 -1.11
C ASP A 76 -34.20 13.13 0.16
N ALA A 77 -35.40 13.73 0.12
CA ALA A 77 -36.02 14.33 1.30
C ALA A 77 -36.45 13.28 2.33
N LYS A 78 -36.73 12.04 1.90
CA LYS A 78 -37.03 10.88 2.78
C LYS A 78 -35.78 10.15 3.26
N LEU A 79 -34.63 10.39 2.61
CA LEU A 79 -33.32 9.87 3.03
C LEU A 79 -32.65 10.75 4.11
N LYS A 80 -33.18 11.94 4.39
CA LYS A 80 -32.79 12.70 5.57
C LYS A 80 -33.30 12.00 6.82
N GLU A 81 -32.45 11.16 7.39
CA GLU A 81 -32.63 10.71 8.77
C GLU A 81 -32.75 11.93 9.69
N SER A 82 -33.61 11.82 10.71
CA SER A 82 -33.74 12.84 11.74
C SER A 82 -32.37 13.12 12.33
N ARG A 83 -31.99 14.40 12.39
CA ARG A 83 -30.72 14.86 12.96
C ARG A 83 -30.46 14.18 14.30
N ASP A 84 -29.50 13.27 14.33
CA ASP A 84 -29.14 12.54 15.55
C ASP A 84 -28.25 13.46 16.40
N GLU A 85 -28.90 14.20 17.30
CA GLU A 85 -28.24 15.14 18.21
C GLU A 85 -27.21 14.44 19.12
N VAL A 86 -27.40 13.15 19.42
CA VAL A 86 -26.48 12.36 20.23
C VAL A 86 -25.21 12.07 19.44
N LEU A 87 -25.35 11.57 18.21
CA LEU A 87 -24.22 11.32 17.33
C LEU A 87 -23.43 12.61 17.03
N GLU A 88 -24.11 13.72 16.75
CA GLU A 88 -23.44 15.01 16.53
C GLU A 88 -22.66 15.48 17.77
N HIS A 89 -23.24 15.31 18.96
CA HIS A 89 -22.57 15.66 20.21
C HIS A 89 -21.34 14.78 20.48
N GLU A 90 -21.43 13.47 20.23
CA GLU A 90 -20.29 12.55 20.33
C GLU A 90 -19.17 12.88 19.34
N LEU A 91 -19.52 13.19 18.08
CA LEU A 91 -18.57 13.63 17.06
C LEU A 91 -17.88 14.94 17.45
N MET A 92 -18.62 15.90 18.01
CA MET A 92 -18.06 17.16 18.51
C MET A 92 -17.08 16.94 19.67
N ILE A 93 -17.41 16.05 20.60
CA ILE A 93 -16.52 15.67 21.70
C ILE A 93 -15.26 15.00 21.12
N SER A 94 -15.41 14.03 20.23
CA SER A 94 -14.30 13.33 19.57
C SER A 94 -13.38 14.30 18.83
N ASP A 95 -13.92 15.20 18.02
CA ASP A 95 -13.16 16.23 17.30
C ASP A 95 -12.39 17.14 18.28
N ARG A 96 -13.02 17.54 19.39
CA ARG A 96 -12.36 18.33 20.43
C ARG A 96 -11.22 17.56 21.09
N HIS A 97 -11.38 16.26 21.34
CA HIS A 97 -10.34 15.40 21.89
C HIS A 97 -9.17 15.23 20.90
N GLN A 98 -9.46 14.91 19.65
CA GLN A 98 -8.45 14.78 18.59
C GLN A 98 -7.66 16.07 18.39
N LYS A 99 -8.33 17.23 18.34
CA LYS A 99 -7.66 18.54 18.24
C LYS A 99 -6.75 18.83 19.43
N LYS A 100 -7.12 18.41 20.65
CA LYS A 100 -6.26 18.55 21.83
C LYS A 100 -5.05 17.63 21.74
N GLU A 101 -5.24 16.39 21.32
CA GLU A 101 -4.17 15.42 21.14
C GLU A 101 -3.17 15.87 20.08
N ILE A 102 -3.65 16.35 18.92
CA ILE A 102 -2.81 16.93 17.86
C ILE A 102 -1.98 18.08 18.42
N ARG A 103 -2.60 19.05 19.11
CA ARG A 103 -1.87 20.18 19.70
C ARG A 103 -0.85 19.73 20.74
N GLN A 104 -1.16 18.70 21.53
CA GLN A 104 -0.22 18.16 22.50
C GLN A 104 0.99 17.52 21.79
N LEU A 105 0.74 16.68 20.78
CA LEU A 105 1.79 16.06 19.97
C LEU A 105 2.67 17.12 19.28
N GLU A 106 2.06 18.15 18.70
CA GLU A 106 2.77 19.29 18.10
C GLU A 106 3.65 20.04 19.12
N GLN A 107 3.22 20.19 20.37
CA GLN A 107 4.02 20.81 21.45
C GLN A 107 5.13 19.89 21.98
N GLU A 108 4.97 18.59 21.86
CA GLU A 108 5.99 17.61 22.26
C GLU A 108 7.04 17.42 21.18
N LEU A 109 6.68 17.61 19.90
CA LEU A 109 7.54 17.38 18.74
C LEU A 109 8.91 18.08 18.83
N PRO A 110 9.04 19.36 19.25
CA PRO A 110 10.34 20.00 19.44
C PRO A 110 11.17 19.37 20.55
N ARG A 111 10.55 18.81 21.59
CA ARG A 111 11.26 18.13 22.69
C ARG A 111 11.84 16.80 22.23
N TRP A 112 11.07 16.05 21.43
CA TRP A 112 11.53 14.84 20.78
C TRP A 112 12.68 15.12 19.80
N GLN A 113 12.58 16.23 19.05
CA GLN A 113 13.63 16.67 18.13
C GLN A 113 14.96 16.91 18.87
N VAL A 114 14.96 17.68 19.97
CA VAL A 114 16.15 17.93 20.79
C VAL A 114 16.76 16.63 21.32
N LEU A 115 15.93 15.67 21.73
CA LEU A 115 16.40 14.39 22.25
C LEU A 115 17.08 13.57 21.15
N VAL A 116 16.47 13.50 19.97
CA VAL A 116 17.08 12.88 18.78
C VAL A 116 18.38 13.57 18.42
N ASP A 117 18.42 14.90 18.43
CA ASP A 117 19.58 15.70 18.06
C ASP A 117 20.78 15.44 19.00
N SER A 118 20.52 15.26 20.30
CA SER A 118 21.55 14.96 21.31
C SER A 118 22.17 13.56 21.17
N ILE A 119 21.39 12.59 20.67
CA ILE A 119 21.84 11.20 20.48
C ILE A 119 22.53 11.03 19.12
N THR A 120 22.12 11.83 18.12
CA THR A 120 22.55 11.68 16.73
C THR A 120 23.55 12.74 16.24
N GLY A 121 23.84 13.77 17.04
CA GLY A 121 24.80 14.82 16.70
C GLY A 121 24.33 15.79 15.60
N MET A 122 23.01 16.00 15.47
CA MET A 122 22.34 16.63 14.30
C MET A 122 22.41 18.17 14.21
N ASN A 123 23.35 18.85 14.88
CA ASN A 123 23.45 20.32 14.87
C ASN A 123 24.26 20.94 13.70
N SER A 124 24.58 20.20 12.64
CA SER A 124 24.96 20.88 11.38
C SER A 124 23.68 21.20 10.62
N PRO A 125 23.46 22.43 10.10
CA PRO A 125 22.41 22.65 9.10
C PRO A 125 22.56 21.53 8.06
N ASP A 126 21.45 20.83 7.75
CA ASP A 126 21.53 19.58 6.98
C ASP A 126 22.31 19.75 5.68
N PHE A 127 22.34 20.99 5.19
CA PHE A 127 23.11 21.40 4.05
C PHE A 127 23.75 22.77 4.28
N ASP A 128 25.01 22.90 3.88
CA ASP A 128 25.59 24.20 3.53
C ASP A 128 25.18 24.60 2.10
N ASN A 129 25.53 25.83 1.69
CA ASN A 129 25.17 26.37 0.37
C ASN A 129 25.91 25.67 -0.79
N GLN A 130 26.76 24.67 -0.52
CA GLN A 130 27.53 23.93 -1.51
C GLN A 130 27.12 22.45 -1.57
N THR A 131 26.29 21.98 -0.65
CA THR A 131 25.89 20.58 -0.55
C THR A 131 24.53 20.39 -1.22
N LEU A 132 24.53 19.60 -2.28
CA LEU A 132 23.37 19.32 -3.13
C LEU A 132 22.42 18.29 -2.48
N ALA A 133 23.00 17.27 -1.86
CA ALA A 133 22.30 16.17 -1.23
C ALA A 133 23.18 15.48 -0.19
N ALA A 134 22.61 14.61 0.63
CA ALA A 134 23.34 13.80 1.60
C ALA A 134 22.83 12.37 1.59
N LEU A 135 23.74 11.41 1.66
CA LEU A 135 23.42 10.02 1.93
C LEU A 135 23.73 9.74 3.40
N ARG A 136 22.68 9.60 4.22
CA ARG A 136 22.81 9.40 5.66
C ARG A 136 22.75 7.91 5.98
N GLY A 137 23.83 7.34 6.49
CA GLY A 137 23.87 5.98 7.01
C GLY A 137 23.73 5.94 8.52
N ARG A 138 24.09 4.80 9.13
CA ARG A 138 24.01 4.61 10.58
C ARG A 138 25.19 5.25 11.29
N MET A 139 26.38 5.12 10.71
CA MET A 139 27.63 5.57 11.32
C MET A 139 28.17 6.83 10.66
N VAL A 140 27.92 7.01 9.37
CA VAL A 140 28.53 8.03 8.53
C VAL A 140 27.46 8.79 7.75
N ARG A 141 27.66 10.10 7.63
CA ARG A 141 26.90 10.99 6.76
C ARG A 141 27.78 11.42 5.60
N TYR A 142 27.37 11.12 4.37
CA TYR A 142 28.12 11.45 3.17
C TYR A 142 27.48 12.66 2.48
N LEU A 143 28.18 13.78 2.43
CA LEU A 143 27.72 15.02 1.78
C LEU A 143 28.07 15.00 0.29
N MET A 144 27.07 15.22 -0.56
CA MET A 144 27.22 15.32 -2.01
C MET A 144 27.40 16.77 -2.42
N ARG A 145 28.65 17.17 -2.71
CA ARG A 145 29.00 18.52 -3.20
C ARG A 145 29.21 18.60 -4.72
N SER A 146 29.31 17.45 -5.38
CA SER A 146 29.49 17.33 -6.83
C SER A 146 28.21 16.83 -7.49
N ARG A 147 28.00 17.17 -8.78
CA ARG A 147 26.83 16.71 -9.55
C ARG A 147 26.81 15.20 -9.79
N GLU A 148 27.94 14.54 -9.62
CA GLU A 148 28.08 13.09 -9.74
C GLU A 148 28.96 12.60 -8.60
N ILE A 149 28.53 11.55 -7.92
CA ILE A 149 29.30 10.85 -6.88
C ILE A 149 29.22 9.35 -7.07
N THR A 150 30.32 8.67 -6.76
CA THR A 150 30.48 7.23 -6.84
C THR A 150 30.35 6.60 -5.46
N LEU A 151 29.68 5.44 -5.39
CA LEU A 151 29.45 4.67 -4.16
C LEU A 151 30.06 3.29 -4.29
N GLY A 152 30.68 2.78 -3.23
CA GLY A 152 31.23 1.43 -3.22
C GLY A 152 32.19 1.20 -2.07
N ARG A 153 33.05 0.19 -2.23
CA ARG A 153 34.13 -0.11 -1.28
C ARG A 153 35.46 0.43 -1.79
N ALA A 154 36.07 1.37 -1.07
CA ALA A 154 37.33 1.97 -1.45
C ALA A 154 38.47 0.94 -1.52
N THR A 155 39.43 1.19 -2.41
CA THR A 155 40.68 0.41 -2.53
C THR A 155 41.85 1.36 -2.73
N LYS A 156 43.07 0.92 -2.43
CA LYS A 156 44.28 1.75 -2.58
C LYS A 156 44.41 2.37 -3.98
N ASP A 157 43.96 1.65 -5.01
CA ASP A 157 44.11 2.04 -6.41
C ASP A 157 42.92 2.83 -6.97
N LYS A 158 41.81 2.89 -6.23
CA LYS A 158 40.57 3.50 -6.71
C LYS A 158 39.87 4.25 -5.59
N GLN A 159 39.92 5.58 -5.70
CA GLN A 159 39.18 6.49 -4.84
C GLN A 159 37.69 6.42 -5.19
N ILE A 160 36.86 6.42 -4.16
CA ILE A 160 35.40 6.43 -4.24
C ILE A 160 34.93 7.56 -3.34
N ASP A 161 33.97 8.35 -3.81
CA ASP A 161 33.46 9.50 -3.07
C ASP A 161 32.72 9.07 -1.79
N VAL A 162 31.95 7.98 -1.89
CA VAL A 162 31.18 7.39 -0.80
C VAL A 162 31.69 5.97 -0.52
N ASP A 163 32.59 5.85 0.46
CA ASP A 163 33.08 4.55 0.91
C ASP A 163 32.13 3.90 1.93
N LEU A 164 31.34 2.95 1.44
CA LEU A 164 30.38 2.18 2.23
C LEU A 164 31.05 1.15 3.14
N SER A 165 32.37 0.96 3.03
CA SER A 165 33.12 0.06 3.93
C SER A 165 33.10 0.53 5.38
N LEU A 166 32.88 1.83 5.60
CA LEU A 166 32.80 2.46 6.93
C LEU A 166 31.50 2.14 7.68
N GLU A 167 30.49 1.60 7.00
CA GLU A 167 29.15 1.36 7.57
C GLU A 167 28.92 -0.11 7.95
N GLY A 168 29.70 -1.05 7.41
CA GLY A 168 29.55 -2.45 7.76
C GLY A 168 30.35 -3.41 6.89
N PRO A 169 29.87 -4.65 6.66
CA PRO A 169 30.68 -5.74 6.08
C PRO A 169 31.08 -5.47 4.63
N ALA A 170 32.24 -4.82 4.48
CA ALA A 170 32.75 -4.29 3.23
C ALA A 170 32.85 -5.35 2.11
N TRP A 171 33.14 -6.60 2.44
CA TRP A 171 33.28 -7.71 1.49
C TRP A 171 32.01 -7.99 0.66
N LYS A 172 30.83 -7.58 1.13
CA LYS A 172 29.58 -7.72 0.38
C LYS A 172 29.38 -6.63 -0.69
N ILE A 173 30.18 -5.56 -0.64
CA ILE A 173 30.00 -4.34 -1.45
C ILE A 173 31.01 -4.33 -2.59
N SER A 174 30.54 -4.01 -3.80
CA SER A 174 31.41 -3.88 -4.96
C SER A 174 32.32 -2.66 -4.82
N ARG A 175 33.52 -2.72 -5.41
CA ARG A 175 34.44 -1.56 -5.51
C ARG A 175 33.84 -0.38 -6.30
N LYS A 176 32.80 -0.61 -7.08
CA LYS A 176 31.96 0.43 -7.69
C LYS A 176 30.55 -0.14 -7.69
N GLN A 177 29.77 0.21 -6.68
CA GLN A 177 28.45 -0.36 -6.45
C GLN A 177 27.36 0.47 -7.11
N GLY A 178 27.52 1.80 -7.11
CA GLY A 178 26.60 2.66 -7.83
C GLY A 178 27.15 4.06 -8.06
N ILE A 179 26.37 4.86 -8.78
CA ILE A 179 26.64 6.27 -9.03
C ILE A 179 25.36 7.05 -8.80
N ILE A 180 25.43 8.14 -8.04
CA ILE A 180 24.34 9.10 -7.91
C ILE A 180 24.68 10.33 -8.77
N LYS A 181 23.74 10.72 -9.63
CA LYS A 181 23.89 11.88 -10.53
C LYS A 181 22.73 12.86 -10.37
N LEU A 182 23.05 14.14 -10.30
CA LEU A 182 22.12 15.27 -10.43
C LEU A 182 22.03 15.66 -11.90
N LYS A 183 20.83 15.61 -12.46
CA LYS A 183 20.53 16.12 -13.81
C LYS A 183 20.27 17.62 -13.80
N ASN A 184 20.37 18.26 -14.98
CA ASN A 184 20.11 19.69 -15.15
C ASN A 184 18.67 20.10 -14.79
N ASN A 185 17.72 19.17 -14.87
CA ASN A 185 16.33 19.40 -14.43
C ASN A 185 16.17 19.35 -12.90
N GLY A 186 17.25 19.19 -12.13
CA GLY A 186 17.26 19.10 -10.68
C GLY A 186 16.80 17.76 -10.11
N ASP A 187 16.68 16.72 -10.93
CA ASP A 187 16.37 15.37 -10.46
C ASP A 187 17.63 14.55 -10.18
N PHE A 188 17.59 13.75 -9.12
CA PHE A 188 18.63 12.80 -8.76
C PHE A 188 18.31 11.40 -9.29
N PHE A 189 19.32 10.72 -9.82
CA PHE A 189 19.23 9.32 -10.25
C PHE A 189 20.38 8.53 -9.66
N ILE A 190 20.07 7.32 -9.19
CA ILE A 190 21.06 6.31 -8.83
C ILE A 190 21.14 5.25 -9.93
N ALA A 191 22.34 4.92 -10.37
CA ALA A 191 22.61 3.79 -11.26
C ALA A 191 23.34 2.70 -10.49
N ASN A 192 22.90 1.45 -10.65
CA ASN A 192 23.60 0.30 -10.06
C ASN A 192 24.66 -0.22 -11.05
N GLU A 193 25.92 -0.16 -10.67
CA GLU A 193 27.05 -0.72 -11.44
C GLU A 193 27.68 -1.92 -10.73
N GLY A 194 27.21 -2.23 -9.53
CA GLY A 194 27.68 -3.35 -8.74
C GLY A 194 27.05 -4.66 -9.17
N ARG A 195 27.53 -5.74 -8.55
CA ARG A 195 26.97 -7.09 -8.76
C ARG A 195 25.65 -7.30 -8.03
N ARG A 196 25.52 -6.71 -6.84
CA ARG A 196 24.32 -6.86 -6.00
C ARG A 196 23.26 -5.81 -6.36
N PRO A 197 21.96 -6.12 -6.21
CA PRO A 197 20.91 -5.12 -6.35
C PRO A 197 21.06 -4.01 -5.28
N ILE A 198 20.65 -2.80 -5.65
CA ILE A 198 20.42 -1.68 -4.73
C ILE A 198 18.91 -1.58 -4.56
N TYR A 199 18.40 -1.53 -3.32
CA TYR A 199 16.97 -1.34 -3.11
C TYR A 199 16.67 0.12 -2.83
N ILE A 200 15.70 0.69 -3.56
CA ILE A 200 15.21 2.05 -3.34
C ILE A 200 13.75 1.96 -2.91
N ASP A 201 13.45 2.39 -1.69
CA ASP A 201 12.09 2.33 -1.12
C ASP A 201 11.49 0.91 -1.24
N GLY A 202 12.33 -0.11 -0.99
CA GLY A 202 11.98 -1.54 -1.10
C GLY A 202 12.01 -2.11 -2.52
N ARG A 203 12.21 -1.30 -3.57
CA ARG A 203 12.25 -1.76 -4.97
C ARG A 203 13.68 -2.11 -5.42
N PRO A 204 13.93 -3.30 -5.98
CA PRO A 204 15.26 -3.67 -6.45
C PRO A 204 15.64 -2.97 -7.76
N VAL A 205 16.79 -2.31 -7.75
CA VAL A 205 17.48 -1.76 -8.93
C VAL A 205 18.62 -2.71 -9.28
N LEU A 206 18.42 -3.48 -10.35
CA LEU A 206 19.41 -4.46 -10.85
C LEU A 206 20.62 -3.78 -11.49
N SER A 207 21.71 -4.53 -11.66
CA SER A 207 22.92 -4.04 -12.30
C SER A 207 22.64 -3.51 -13.72
N GLY A 208 23.22 -2.37 -14.07
CA GLY A 208 23.00 -1.65 -15.33
C GLY A 208 21.76 -0.76 -15.34
N ASN A 209 20.84 -0.91 -14.38
CA ASN A 209 19.62 -0.11 -14.31
C ASN A 209 19.81 1.14 -13.44
N LYS A 210 18.92 2.12 -13.66
CA LYS A 210 18.87 3.38 -12.91
C LYS A 210 17.48 3.63 -12.33
N TRP A 211 17.44 4.38 -11.24
CA TRP A 211 16.20 4.76 -10.55
C TRP A 211 16.26 6.20 -10.08
N LYS A 212 15.10 6.87 -10.02
CA LYS A 212 14.99 8.25 -9.52
C LYS A 212 15.02 8.25 -7.99
N LEU A 213 15.85 9.09 -7.40
CA LEU A 213 15.88 9.31 -5.96
C LEU A 213 15.02 10.52 -5.61
N ASN A 214 14.13 10.36 -4.63
CA ASN A 214 13.35 11.45 -4.07
C ASN A 214 13.93 11.84 -2.71
N ASN A 215 13.50 12.99 -2.19
CA ASN A 215 13.85 13.36 -0.83
C ASN A 215 13.30 12.32 0.15
N ASN A 216 14.11 11.92 1.12
CA ASN A 216 13.84 10.87 2.10
C ASN A 216 13.75 9.44 1.52
N SER A 217 14.15 9.20 0.27
CA SER A 217 14.22 7.84 -0.26
C SER A 217 15.17 6.97 0.57
N VAL A 218 14.73 5.76 0.90
CA VAL A 218 15.53 4.77 1.61
C VAL A 218 16.35 3.99 0.59
N VAL A 219 17.67 3.98 0.76
CA VAL A 219 18.62 3.28 -0.11
C VAL A 219 19.24 2.13 0.67
N GLU A 220 19.08 0.90 0.19
CA GLU A 220 19.65 -0.28 0.84
C GLU A 220 20.63 -1.02 -0.07
N ILE A 221 21.80 -1.33 0.48
CA ILE A 221 22.91 -1.97 -0.23
C ILE A 221 23.52 -3.01 0.68
N ALA A 222 23.45 -4.29 0.29
CA ALA A 222 24.08 -5.39 1.02
C ALA A 222 23.71 -5.48 2.53
N GLY A 223 22.50 -5.04 2.90
CA GLY A 223 22.00 -5.00 4.27
C GLY A 223 22.34 -3.72 5.04
N LEU A 224 23.06 -2.79 4.42
CA LEU A 224 23.20 -1.41 4.90
C LEU A 224 21.99 -0.60 4.46
N ARG A 225 21.50 0.29 5.32
CA ARG A 225 20.36 1.15 5.06
C ARG A 225 20.76 2.61 5.20
N PHE A 226 20.41 3.41 4.20
CA PHE A 226 20.69 4.82 4.14
C PHE A 226 19.39 5.60 3.86
N VAL A 227 19.37 6.86 4.27
CA VAL A 227 18.33 7.82 3.91
C VAL A 227 18.96 8.87 3.00
N PHE A 228 18.40 9.06 1.81
CA PHE A 228 18.84 10.09 0.87
C PHE A 228 18.08 11.39 1.13
N LEU A 229 18.80 12.46 1.44
CA LEU A 229 18.27 13.77 1.74
C LEU A 229 18.68 14.75 0.63
N ILE A 230 17.75 15.61 0.20
CA ILE A 230 17.97 16.59 -0.85
C ILE A 230 17.92 17.99 -0.25
N ASN A 231 18.90 18.84 -0.60
CA ASN A 231 18.84 20.27 -0.30
C ASN A 231 17.80 20.96 -1.20
N GLN A 232 16.54 20.96 -0.78
CA GLN A 232 15.45 21.44 -1.63
C GLN A 232 15.58 22.91 -2.01
N GLU A 233 16.11 23.75 -1.12
CA GLU A 233 16.31 25.18 -1.37
C GLU A 233 17.33 25.39 -2.50
N LEU A 234 18.53 24.80 -2.36
CA LEU A 234 19.59 24.92 -3.36
C LEU A 234 19.19 24.32 -4.72
N ILE A 235 18.52 23.18 -4.71
CA ILE A 235 18.06 22.52 -5.94
C ILE A 235 16.96 23.35 -6.62
N SER A 236 16.11 24.02 -5.87
CA SER A 236 15.10 24.94 -6.44
C SER A 236 15.75 26.12 -7.14
N LEU A 237 16.82 26.70 -6.56
CA LEU A 237 17.61 27.75 -7.21
C LEU A 237 18.26 27.26 -8.51
N ILE A 238 18.88 26.07 -8.49
CA ILE A 238 19.50 25.47 -9.68
C ILE A 238 18.46 25.21 -10.78
N LYS A 239 17.26 24.73 -10.43
CA LYS A 239 16.16 24.54 -11.38
C LYS A 239 15.71 25.85 -12.01
N ALA A 240 15.58 26.92 -11.22
CA ALA A 240 15.21 28.24 -11.70
C ALA A 240 16.25 28.84 -12.65
N GLU A 241 17.54 28.63 -12.37
CA GLU A 241 18.64 29.05 -13.24
C GLU A 241 18.68 28.26 -14.56
N ALA A 242 18.54 26.93 -14.49
CA ALA A 242 18.50 26.08 -15.68
C ALA A 242 17.30 26.41 -16.61
N ALA A 243 16.16 26.82 -16.05
CA ALA A 243 15.01 27.25 -16.83
C ALA A 243 15.27 28.53 -17.63
N LYS A 244 16.09 29.45 -17.10
CA LYS A 244 16.47 30.70 -17.79
C LYS A 244 17.41 30.44 -18.96
N MET A 245 18.33 29.48 -18.83
CA MET A 245 19.28 29.14 -19.90
C MET A 245 18.63 28.42 -21.08
N ASN A 246 17.52 27.70 -20.88
CA ASN A 246 16.80 27.02 -21.96
C ASN A 246 15.87 27.96 -22.77
N GLN A 247 15.76 29.24 -22.37
CA GLN A 247 14.95 30.26 -23.05
C GLN A 247 15.81 31.26 -23.86
N GLN A 248 17.13 31.07 -23.88
CA GLN A 248 18.09 31.78 -24.75
C GLN A 248 18.55 30.84 -25.87
#